data_AF-A0A4R9IMK2-F1
#
_entry.id   AF-A0A4R9IMK2-F1
#
_cell.length_a   1.000
_cell.length_b   1.000
_cell.length_c   1.000
_cell.angle_alpha   90.00
_cell.angle_beta   90.00
_cell.angle_gamma   90.00
#
_symmetry.space_group_name_H-M   'P 1'
#
loop_
_entity.id
_entity.type
_entity.pdbx_description
1 polymer ?
#
loop_
_entity_poly.entity_id
_entity_poly.type
_entity_poly.pdbx_seq_one_letter_code
_entity_poly.pdbx_strand_id
1 'polypeptide(L)'
;MRLTPKSNTLRELYLKSGNQCAFPECNELMINSEGEFIGNVCHIEAAEPEGQRYNSLQTDEDRRSYSNLMLMCQKHHKITNNVEKYTTETLKTIKKNHEKKFEDIAMIIGKSIRDWTENQFVITPKNIRKIETLLKWNFEQYQFQPTIDDIIEYSKRLEELPLNTRKLFLIMAKNIKLSHDYSPDSVDPRIIEEKCSINHEELERHLVLLEKARLCSRVNIRDYEDPTIEFYNTKTDWRLLRELNSFCNLSGNTLDEFLLDLDFSILDDN
;
A
#
# COMPACT_ATOMS: atom_id res chain seq x y z
N MET A 1 26.49 -23.70 -8.54
CA MET A 1 27.45 -22.58 -8.76
C MET A 1 26.91 -21.41 -7.98
N ARG A 2 27.70 -20.71 -7.15
CA ARG A 2 27.18 -19.59 -6.36
C ARG A 2 26.53 -18.52 -7.26
N LEU A 3 25.22 -18.35 -7.07
CA LEU A 3 24.46 -17.29 -7.71
C LEU A 3 24.53 -16.01 -6.87
N THR A 4 24.56 -14.87 -7.55
CA THR A 4 24.38 -13.57 -6.91
C THR A 4 22.96 -13.47 -6.32
N PRO A 5 22.79 -12.99 -5.06
CA PRO A 5 21.48 -12.69 -4.52
C PRO A 5 20.70 -11.71 -5.40
N LYS A 6 19.39 -11.94 -5.55
CA LYS A 6 18.52 -11.08 -6.35
C LYS A 6 18.39 -9.70 -5.68
N SER A 7 18.18 -8.65 -6.48
CA SER A 7 17.95 -7.28 -5.97
C SER A 7 16.83 -7.22 -4.94
N ASN A 8 15.71 -7.90 -5.21
CA ASN A 8 14.57 -7.97 -4.28
C ASN A 8 14.92 -8.69 -2.97
N THR A 9 15.74 -9.75 -3.01
CA THR A 9 16.21 -10.44 -1.82
C THR A 9 17.10 -9.54 -0.96
N LEU A 10 18.05 -8.83 -1.60
CA LEU A 10 18.93 -7.90 -0.90
C LEU A 10 18.15 -6.74 -0.29
N ARG A 11 17.17 -6.21 -1.02
CA ARG A 11 16.28 -5.15 -0.52
C ARG A 11 15.49 -5.61 0.71
N GLU A 12 14.87 -6.78 0.65
CA GLU A 12 14.16 -7.34 1.81
C GLU A 12 15.10 -7.54 3.00
N LEU A 13 16.31 -8.06 2.76
CA LEU A 13 17.33 -8.26 3.77
C LEU A 13 17.74 -6.97 4.47
N TYR A 14 18.05 -5.92 3.71
CA TYR A 14 18.47 -4.63 4.26
C TYR A 14 17.36 -3.99 5.10
N LEU A 15 16.12 -4.05 4.63
CA LEU A 15 14.96 -3.50 5.32
C LEU A 15 14.69 -4.20 6.66
N LYS A 16 14.68 -5.54 6.67
CA LYS A 16 14.37 -6.32 7.87
C LYS A 16 15.55 -6.39 8.86
N SER A 17 16.76 -6.05 8.42
CA SER A 17 17.95 -6.02 9.29
C SER A 17 18.23 -4.64 9.91
N GLY A 18 17.48 -3.60 9.53
CA GLY A 18 17.74 -2.21 9.97
C GLY A 18 19.13 -1.69 9.58
N ASN A 19 19.75 -2.27 8.55
CA ASN A 19 21.18 -2.07 8.21
C ASN A 19 22.13 -2.21 9.42
N GLN A 20 21.82 -3.09 10.37
CA GLN A 20 22.66 -3.40 11.53
C GLN A 20 23.18 -4.83 11.48
N CYS A 21 24.34 -5.06 12.10
CA CYS A 21 24.89 -6.40 12.28
C CYS A 21 23.90 -7.28 13.06
N ALA A 22 23.59 -8.46 12.54
CA ALA A 22 22.62 -9.36 13.18
C ALA A 22 23.16 -10.09 14.42
N PHE A 23 24.45 -9.97 14.74
CA PHE A 23 25.07 -10.68 15.86
C PHE A 23 24.55 -10.10 17.21
N PRO A 24 24.25 -10.94 18.22
CA PRO A 24 23.72 -10.46 19.49
C PRO A 24 24.62 -9.39 20.14
N GLU A 25 24.00 -8.34 20.69
CA GLU A 25 24.68 -7.20 21.33
C GLU A 25 25.60 -6.38 20.41
N CYS A 26 25.54 -6.57 19.08
CA CYS A 26 26.27 -5.75 18.11
C CYS A 26 25.36 -4.69 17.50
N ASN A 27 25.72 -3.41 17.69
CA ASN A 27 24.99 -2.27 17.12
C ASN A 27 25.74 -1.61 15.95
N GLU A 28 26.69 -2.34 15.34
CA GLU A 28 27.48 -1.82 14.22
C GLU A 28 26.59 -1.65 12.98
N LEU A 29 26.64 -0.47 12.36
CA LEU A 29 25.91 -0.15 11.14
C LEU A 29 26.63 -0.76 9.93
N MET A 30 25.86 -1.26 8.97
CA MET A 30 26.35 -1.83 7.71
C MET A 30 26.55 -0.75 6.64
N ILE A 31 26.30 0.51 6.98
CA ILE A 31 26.45 1.67 6.11
C ILE A 31 27.29 2.71 6.86
N ASN A 32 28.28 3.32 6.19
CA ASN A 32 29.12 4.36 6.77
C ASN A 32 28.44 5.75 6.73
N SER A 33 29.10 6.78 7.25
CA SER A 33 28.59 8.16 7.25
C SER A 33 28.38 8.75 5.86
N GLU A 34 28.99 8.17 4.82
CA GLU A 34 28.89 8.60 3.42
C GLU A 34 27.79 7.85 2.65
N GLY A 35 27.09 6.92 3.30
CA GLY A 35 26.03 6.13 2.68
C GLY A 35 26.51 4.87 1.96
N GLU A 36 27.78 4.51 2.08
CA GLU A 36 28.35 3.31 1.45
C GLU A 36 28.16 2.06 2.30
N PHE A 37 27.84 0.94 1.66
CA PHE A 37 27.67 -0.34 2.33
C PHE A 37 29.04 -0.96 2.70
N ILE A 38 29.28 -1.12 4.00
CA ILE A 38 30.52 -1.67 4.60
C ILE A 38 30.31 -3.02 5.29
N GLY A 39 29.08 -3.54 5.27
CA GLY A 39 28.71 -4.83 5.85
C GLY A 39 29.03 -6.03 4.95
N ASN A 40 28.68 -7.22 5.43
CA ASN A 40 28.69 -8.45 4.63
C ASN A 40 27.30 -9.08 4.58
N VAL A 41 26.93 -9.56 3.40
CA VAL A 41 25.80 -10.46 3.22
C VAL A 41 26.31 -11.90 3.41
N CYS A 42 26.02 -12.47 4.56
CA CYS A 42 26.51 -13.77 4.98
C CYS A 42 25.48 -14.86 4.70
N HIS A 43 25.97 -16.06 4.36
CA HIS A 43 25.13 -17.24 4.20
C HIS A 43 25.07 -18.00 5.53
N ILE A 44 23.87 -18.46 5.91
CA ILE A 44 23.68 -19.36 7.05
C ILE A 44 24.21 -20.75 6.68
N GLU A 45 23.72 -21.33 5.59
CA GLU A 45 24.23 -22.53 4.94
C GLU A 45 25.04 -22.12 3.70
N ALA A 46 26.28 -22.60 3.57
CA ALA A 46 27.21 -22.10 2.56
C ALA A 46 26.72 -22.26 1.11
N ALA A 47 27.13 -21.30 0.28
CA ALA A 47 26.83 -21.30 -1.15
C ALA A 47 27.62 -22.34 -1.96
N GLU A 48 28.76 -22.81 -1.44
CA GLU A 48 29.72 -23.67 -2.13
C GLU A 48 30.01 -24.93 -1.29
N PRO A 49 30.32 -26.09 -1.92
CA PRO A 49 30.51 -27.38 -1.24
C PRO A 49 31.48 -27.38 -0.06
N GLU A 50 32.61 -26.68 -0.20
CA GLU A 50 33.66 -26.59 0.84
C GLU A 50 33.37 -25.53 1.92
N GLY A 51 32.22 -24.86 1.83
CA GLY A 51 31.86 -23.80 2.76
C GLY A 51 31.22 -24.31 4.05
N GLN A 52 31.16 -23.42 5.06
CA GLN A 52 30.61 -23.73 6.37
C GLN A 52 29.14 -24.14 6.28
N ARG A 53 28.79 -25.29 6.88
CA ARG A 53 27.41 -25.81 6.93
C ARG A 53 26.80 -25.99 5.53
N TYR A 54 27.61 -26.34 4.53
CA TYR A 54 27.09 -26.65 3.21
C TYR A 54 26.05 -27.78 3.28
N ASN A 55 24.90 -27.56 2.63
CA ASN A 55 23.82 -28.52 2.54
C ASN A 55 23.66 -28.97 1.08
N SER A 56 23.98 -30.24 0.81
CA SER A 56 23.89 -30.82 -0.53
C SER A 56 22.46 -30.95 -1.06
N LEU A 57 21.46 -30.85 -0.18
CA LEU A 57 20.04 -30.92 -0.54
C LEU A 57 19.46 -29.57 -0.96
N GLN A 58 20.16 -28.46 -0.72
CA GLN A 58 19.72 -27.13 -1.16
C GLN A 58 19.95 -26.91 -2.65
N THR A 59 19.02 -26.20 -3.29
CA THR A 59 19.22 -25.68 -4.64
C THR A 59 20.03 -24.39 -4.62
N ASP A 60 20.57 -23.96 -5.78
CA ASP A 60 21.25 -22.66 -5.89
C ASP A 60 20.29 -21.48 -5.59
N GLU A 61 18.98 -21.64 -5.81
CA GLU A 61 17.96 -20.65 -5.42
C GLU A 61 17.76 -20.58 -3.91
N ASP A 62 17.71 -21.72 -3.23
CA ASP A 62 17.60 -21.77 -1.77
C ASP A 62 18.80 -21.11 -1.10
N ARG A 63 20.01 -21.36 -1.63
CA ARG A 63 21.25 -20.78 -1.11
C ARG A 63 21.24 -19.25 -1.16
N ARG A 64 20.67 -18.66 -2.22
CA ARG A 64 20.57 -17.20 -2.38
C ARG A 64 19.25 -16.59 -1.88
N SER A 65 18.40 -17.39 -1.23
CA SER A 65 17.10 -16.95 -0.73
C SER A 65 17.25 -16.09 0.53
N TYR A 66 16.25 -15.25 0.82
CA TYR A 66 16.24 -14.40 2.01
C TYR A 66 16.43 -15.19 3.31
N SER A 67 15.81 -16.37 3.41
CA SER A 67 15.85 -17.21 4.61
C SER A 67 17.25 -17.74 4.93
N ASN A 68 18.13 -17.82 3.92
CA ASN A 68 19.51 -18.27 4.08
C ASN A 68 20.54 -17.13 4.22
N LEU A 69 20.12 -15.87 4.14
CA LEU A 69 21.02 -14.71 4.18
C LEU A 69 20.83 -13.87 5.44
N MET A 70 21.91 -13.30 5.97
CA MET A 70 21.88 -12.35 7.09
C MET A 70 23.01 -11.32 7.00
N LEU A 71 22.84 -10.14 7.60
CA LEU A 71 23.88 -9.11 7.61
C LEU A 71 24.82 -9.25 8.81
N MET A 72 26.12 -9.14 8.57
CA MET A 72 27.11 -9.04 9.63
C MET A 72 28.23 -8.08 9.31
N CYS A 73 28.79 -7.44 10.34
CA CYS A 73 30.07 -6.75 10.20
C CYS A 73 31.20 -7.75 9.95
N GLN A 74 32.34 -7.25 9.49
CA GLN A 74 33.50 -8.08 9.16
C GLN A 74 33.99 -8.94 10.33
N LYS A 75 33.92 -8.42 11.56
CA LYS A 75 34.31 -9.14 12.77
C LYS A 75 33.41 -10.35 13.02
N HIS A 76 32.10 -10.15 13.04
CA HIS A 76 31.15 -11.23 13.34
C HIS A 76 31.04 -12.24 12.21
N HIS A 77 31.14 -11.80 10.94
CA HIS A 77 31.25 -12.71 9.80
C HIS A 77 32.37 -13.75 9.98
N LYS A 78 33.54 -13.32 10.47
CA LYS A 78 34.67 -14.23 10.78
C LYS A 78 34.40 -15.12 11.99
N ILE A 79 33.84 -14.58 13.08
CA ILE A 79 33.55 -15.33 14.32
C ILE A 79 32.58 -16.48 14.04
N THR A 80 31.57 -16.26 13.19
CA THR A 80 30.54 -17.24 12.87
C THR A 80 30.99 -18.36 11.92
N ASN A 81 32.25 -18.34 11.48
CA ASN A 81 32.84 -19.45 10.72
C ASN A 81 33.11 -20.68 11.58
N ASN A 82 33.10 -20.56 12.92
CA ASN A 82 33.17 -21.71 13.82
C ASN A 82 31.84 -22.49 13.77
N VAL A 83 31.81 -23.59 13.02
CA VAL A 83 30.61 -24.40 12.78
C VAL A 83 30.14 -25.19 14.00
N GLU A 84 31.02 -25.48 14.96
CA GLU A 84 30.66 -26.17 16.20
C GLU A 84 29.84 -25.26 17.12
N LYS A 85 30.23 -23.98 17.21
CA LYS A 85 29.54 -22.99 18.04
C LYS A 85 28.33 -22.36 17.33
N TYR A 86 28.44 -22.12 16.03
CA TYR A 86 27.41 -21.46 15.23
C TYR A 86 26.84 -22.43 14.20
N THR A 87 25.99 -23.33 14.69
CA THR A 87 25.21 -24.23 13.84
C THR A 87 24.20 -23.45 13.00
N THR A 88 23.64 -24.09 11.97
CA THR A 88 22.57 -23.53 11.13
C THR A 88 21.40 -23.02 11.99
N GLU A 89 21.01 -23.78 13.00
CA GLU A 89 19.89 -23.43 13.88
C GLU A 89 20.20 -22.22 14.77
N THR A 90 21.43 -22.15 15.29
CA THR A 90 21.90 -20.98 16.05
C THR A 90 21.86 -19.72 15.20
N LEU A 91 22.33 -19.77 13.96
CA LEU A 91 22.32 -18.61 13.06
C LEU A 91 20.91 -18.21 12.63
N LYS A 92 20.01 -19.17 12.36
CA LYS A 92 18.58 -18.90 12.11
C LYS A 92 17.93 -18.21 13.31
N THR A 93 18.25 -18.66 14.53
CA THR A 93 17.77 -18.02 15.77
C THR A 93 18.29 -16.60 15.93
N ILE A 94 19.58 -16.39 15.66
CA ILE A 94 20.20 -15.04 15.69
C ILE A 94 19.51 -14.11 14.69
N LYS A 95 19.36 -14.55 13.43
CA LYS A 95 18.65 -13.78 12.37
C LYS A 95 17.23 -13.42 12.83
N LYS A 96 16.46 -14.39 13.29
CA LYS A 96 15.08 -14.17 13.75
C LYS A 96 14.99 -13.18 14.90
N ASN A 97 15.84 -13.32 15.91
CA ASN A 97 15.84 -12.43 17.07
C ASN A 97 16.27 -10.99 16.70
N HIS A 98 17.19 -10.84 15.75
CA HIS A 98 17.59 -9.55 15.23
C HIS A 98 16.46 -8.88 14.47
N GLU A 99 15.88 -9.58 13.50
CA GLU A 99 14.84 -9.03 12.61
C GLU A 99 13.56 -8.64 13.36
N LYS A 100 13.24 -9.36 14.44
CA LYS A 100 12.12 -9.01 15.33
C LYS A 100 12.23 -7.59 15.89
N LYS A 101 13.46 -7.06 16.08
CA LYS A 101 13.67 -5.67 16.55
C LYS A 101 13.24 -4.63 15.51
N PHE A 102 13.17 -5.02 14.24
CA PHE A 102 12.89 -4.12 13.12
C PHE A 102 11.58 -4.47 12.40
N GLU A 103 10.77 -5.40 12.92
CA GLU A 103 9.49 -5.78 12.32
C GLU A 103 8.58 -4.56 12.12
N ASP A 104 8.51 -3.66 13.11
CA ASP A 104 7.69 -2.44 13.03
C ASP A 104 8.21 -1.47 11.95
N ILE A 105 9.52 -1.26 11.87
CA ILE A 105 10.15 -0.36 10.88
C ILE A 105 10.07 -0.95 9.47
N ALA A 106 10.29 -2.25 9.31
CA ALA A 106 10.14 -2.94 8.04
C ALA A 106 8.68 -2.94 7.56
N MET A 107 7.70 -2.98 8.47
CA MET A 107 6.29 -2.81 8.16
C MET A 107 5.99 -1.37 7.68
N ILE A 108 6.59 -0.36 8.33
CA ILE A 108 6.44 1.05 7.95
C ILE A 108 7.09 1.33 6.58
N ILE A 109 8.32 0.85 6.34
CA ILE A 109 9.04 1.06 5.07
C ILE A 109 8.46 0.18 3.95
N GLY A 110 8.01 -1.03 4.28
CA GLY A 110 7.27 -1.90 3.36
C GLY A 110 5.95 -1.29 2.88
N LYS A 111 5.33 -0.42 3.69
CA LYS A 111 4.21 0.42 3.29
C LYS A 111 4.64 1.64 2.45
N SER A 112 5.87 2.14 2.61
CA SER A 112 6.31 3.42 2.04
C SER A 112 7.05 3.34 0.70
N ILE A 113 7.48 2.15 0.24
CA ILE A 113 8.11 2.01 -1.09
C ILE A 113 7.58 0.75 -1.79
N ARG A 114 6.36 0.86 -2.31
CA ARG A 114 5.89 0.16 -3.51
C ARG A 114 5.16 1.20 -4.32
N ASP A 115 5.47 1.29 -5.61
CA ASP A 115 4.56 1.93 -6.54
C ASP A 115 3.34 1.01 -6.64
N TRP A 116 2.29 1.32 -5.89
CA TRP A 116 1.07 0.52 -5.85
C TRP A 116 0.28 0.58 -7.16
N THR A 117 0.68 1.43 -8.10
CA THR A 117 0.02 1.58 -9.40
C THR A 117 0.46 0.52 -10.43
N GLU A 118 1.57 -0.21 -10.22
CA GLU A 118 2.07 -1.17 -11.23
C GLU A 118 1.32 -2.53 -11.27
N ASN A 119 0.46 -2.85 -10.30
CA ASN A 119 -0.17 -4.17 -10.18
C ASN A 119 -1.67 -4.16 -9.82
N GLN A 120 -2.34 -3.01 -9.97
CA GLN A 120 -3.79 -2.93 -9.83
C GLN A 120 -4.40 -2.57 -11.16
N PHE A 121 -5.25 -3.45 -11.68
CA PHE A 121 -5.99 -3.20 -12.90
C PHE A 121 -7.40 -2.78 -12.52
N VAL A 122 -7.88 -1.67 -13.06
CA VAL A 122 -9.30 -1.33 -12.99
C VAL A 122 -10.13 -2.39 -13.71
N ILE A 123 -11.11 -2.97 -13.03
CA ILE A 123 -12.13 -3.82 -13.64
C ILE A 123 -13.33 -2.94 -13.97
N THR A 124 -13.48 -2.58 -15.24
CA THR A 124 -14.56 -1.68 -15.70
C THR A 124 -15.90 -2.41 -15.80
N PRO A 125 -17.03 -1.75 -15.51
CA PRO A 125 -18.35 -2.34 -15.71
C PRO A 125 -18.65 -2.50 -17.21
N LYS A 126 -19.38 -3.55 -17.56
CA LYS A 126 -19.96 -3.74 -18.90
C LYS A 126 -21.35 -3.10 -18.99
N ASN A 127 -22.06 -3.03 -17.88
CA ASN A 127 -23.35 -2.39 -17.71
C ASN A 127 -23.53 -1.89 -16.27
N ILE A 128 -24.65 -1.25 -15.97
CA ILE A 128 -24.95 -0.72 -14.63
C ILE A 128 -26.34 -1.15 -14.13
N ARG A 129 -26.87 -2.25 -14.67
CA ARG A 129 -28.26 -2.68 -14.43
C ARG A 129 -28.52 -3.03 -12.97
N LYS A 130 -27.52 -3.51 -12.24
CA LYS A 130 -27.67 -3.89 -10.84
C LYS A 130 -27.89 -2.67 -9.95
N ILE A 131 -27.12 -1.60 -10.14
CA ILE A 131 -27.30 -0.36 -9.37
C ILE A 131 -28.61 0.35 -9.74
N GLU A 132 -28.97 0.37 -11.02
CA GLU A 132 -30.26 0.89 -11.50
C GLU A 132 -31.45 0.19 -10.83
N THR A 133 -31.43 -1.14 -10.83
CA THR A 133 -32.51 -1.96 -10.28
C THR A 133 -32.64 -1.74 -8.77
N LEU A 134 -31.52 -1.70 -8.05
CA LEU A 134 -31.53 -1.53 -6.59
C LEU A 134 -31.94 -0.12 -6.16
N LEU A 135 -31.43 0.90 -6.84
CA LEU A 135 -31.73 2.30 -6.53
C LEU A 135 -33.03 2.81 -7.19
N LYS A 136 -33.68 1.97 -8.00
CA LYS A 136 -34.95 2.27 -8.68
C LYS A 136 -34.86 3.53 -9.55
N TRP A 137 -33.77 3.66 -10.31
CA TRP A 137 -33.63 4.76 -11.25
C TRP A 137 -34.74 4.72 -12.30
N ASN A 138 -35.25 5.88 -12.70
CA ASN A 138 -36.29 5.95 -13.71
C ASN A 138 -35.67 5.79 -15.11
N PHE A 139 -36.02 4.69 -15.79
CA PHE A 139 -35.44 4.27 -17.09
C PHE A 139 -35.54 5.30 -18.21
N GLU A 140 -36.44 6.28 -18.11
CA GLU A 140 -36.66 7.30 -19.14
C GLU A 140 -35.70 8.50 -19.06
N GLN A 141 -35.00 8.71 -17.94
CA GLN A 141 -34.17 9.91 -17.71
C GLN A 141 -32.67 9.72 -17.91
N TYR A 142 -32.17 8.48 -17.93
CA TYR A 142 -30.72 8.24 -17.93
C TYR A 142 -30.20 7.79 -19.29
N GLN A 143 -29.18 8.49 -19.80
CA GLN A 143 -28.37 7.98 -20.89
C GLN A 143 -27.39 6.97 -20.31
N PHE A 144 -27.62 5.69 -20.62
CA PHE A 144 -26.86 4.56 -20.07
C PHE A 144 -25.37 4.62 -20.40
N GLN A 145 -25.02 4.94 -21.65
CA GLN A 145 -23.63 4.96 -22.10
C GLN A 145 -22.79 6.08 -21.47
N PRO A 146 -23.26 7.35 -21.42
CA PRO A 146 -22.53 8.42 -20.72
C PRO A 146 -22.27 8.15 -19.24
N THR A 147 -23.20 7.47 -18.56
CA THR A 147 -23.03 7.10 -17.14
C THR A 147 -21.91 6.06 -16.99
N ILE A 148 -21.90 5.03 -17.84
CA ILE A 148 -20.82 4.03 -17.87
C ILE A 148 -19.47 4.71 -18.18
N ASP A 149 -19.44 5.62 -19.16
CA ASP A 149 -18.23 6.36 -19.53
C ASP A 149 -17.71 7.21 -18.36
N ASP A 150 -18.61 7.84 -17.60
CA ASP A 150 -18.28 8.57 -16.38
C ASP A 150 -17.68 7.65 -15.30
N ILE A 151 -18.19 6.43 -15.10
CA ILE A 151 -17.59 5.43 -14.18
C ILE A 151 -16.19 5.06 -14.63
N ILE A 152 -16.01 4.78 -15.93
CA ILE A 152 -14.71 4.39 -16.49
C ILE A 152 -13.69 5.51 -16.34
N GLU A 153 -14.11 6.76 -16.55
CA GLU A 153 -13.23 7.91 -16.34
C GLU A 153 -12.90 8.10 -14.85
N TYR A 154 -13.89 7.94 -13.98
CA TYR A 154 -13.71 8.04 -12.54
C TYR A 154 -12.77 6.97 -11.98
N SER A 155 -12.92 5.71 -12.43
CA SER A 155 -12.08 4.60 -11.99
C SER A 155 -10.62 4.75 -12.43
N LYS A 156 -10.37 5.31 -13.61
CA LYS A 156 -9.01 5.67 -14.05
C LYS A 156 -8.36 6.74 -13.18
N ARG A 157 -9.12 7.77 -12.76
CA ARG A 157 -8.63 8.78 -11.81
C ARG A 157 -8.23 8.15 -10.47
N LEU A 158 -8.93 7.11 -10.03
CA LEU A 158 -8.57 6.35 -8.82
C LEU A 158 -7.32 5.49 -9.05
N GLU A 159 -7.19 4.85 -10.21
CA GLU A 159 -6.04 4.01 -10.57
C GLU A 159 -4.70 4.76 -10.46
N GLU A 160 -4.67 6.02 -10.87
CA GLU A 160 -3.49 6.89 -10.82
C GLU A 160 -3.08 7.31 -9.39
N LEU A 161 -3.94 7.07 -8.38
CA LEU A 161 -3.68 7.52 -7.02
C LEU A 161 -2.91 6.49 -6.18
N PRO A 162 -1.96 6.95 -5.34
CA PRO A 162 -1.32 6.11 -4.33
C PRO A 162 -2.35 5.43 -3.43
N LEU A 163 -2.11 4.18 -3.05
CA LEU A 163 -3.03 3.39 -2.23
C LEU A 163 -3.40 4.09 -0.91
N ASN A 164 -2.45 4.77 -0.27
CA ASN A 164 -2.73 5.51 0.97
C ASN A 164 -3.67 6.71 0.73
N THR A 165 -3.54 7.38 -0.42
CA THR A 165 -4.49 8.44 -0.83
C THR A 165 -5.88 7.87 -1.08
N ARG A 166 -6.00 6.70 -1.72
CA ARG A 166 -7.29 6.03 -1.89
C ARG A 166 -7.92 5.56 -0.59
N LYS A 167 -7.12 5.06 0.37
CA LYS A 167 -7.59 4.72 1.72
C LYS A 167 -8.15 5.94 2.45
N LEU A 168 -7.45 7.06 2.38
CA LEU A 168 -7.94 8.32 2.94
C LEU A 168 -9.23 8.76 2.25
N PHE A 169 -9.28 8.68 0.92
CA PHE A 169 -10.46 9.01 0.13
C PHE A 169 -11.67 8.10 0.42
N LEU A 170 -11.44 6.81 0.69
CA LEU A 170 -12.47 5.88 1.17
C LEU A 170 -13.05 6.33 2.51
N ILE A 171 -12.21 6.76 3.44
CA ILE A 171 -12.67 7.30 4.73
C ILE A 171 -13.48 8.57 4.50
N MET A 172 -13.04 9.46 3.60
CA MET A 172 -13.82 10.64 3.21
C MET A 172 -15.19 10.25 2.63
N ALA A 173 -15.23 9.30 1.69
CA ALA A 173 -16.45 8.82 1.04
C ALA A 173 -17.43 8.17 2.04
N LYS A 174 -16.93 7.48 3.06
CA LYS A 174 -17.75 6.90 4.15
C LYS A 174 -18.31 7.93 5.14
N ASN A 175 -17.81 9.17 5.12
CA ASN A 175 -18.22 10.24 6.04
C ASN A 175 -18.82 11.45 5.30
N ILE A 176 -19.31 11.24 4.08
CA ILE A 176 -20.00 12.28 3.31
C ILE A 176 -21.20 12.80 4.10
N LYS A 177 -21.25 14.12 4.27
CA LYS A 177 -22.46 14.85 4.65
C LYS A 177 -23.28 15.10 3.39
N LEU A 178 -24.40 14.40 3.30
CA LEU A 178 -25.32 14.53 2.17
C LEU A 178 -25.94 15.92 2.17
N SER A 179 -25.74 16.65 1.08
CA SER A 179 -26.38 17.95 0.87
C SER A 179 -27.79 17.82 0.28
N HIS A 180 -28.64 18.80 0.58
CA HIS A 180 -29.90 19.03 -0.14
C HIS A 180 -29.62 19.69 -1.52
N ASP A 181 -30.59 19.62 -2.44
CA ASP A 181 -30.40 19.92 -3.87
C ASP A 181 -29.60 21.20 -4.17
N TYR A 182 -28.77 21.13 -5.22
CA TYR A 182 -27.82 22.12 -5.76
C TYR A 182 -26.49 22.34 -5.03
N SER A 183 -26.33 21.87 -3.79
CA SER A 183 -25.01 21.92 -3.13
C SER A 183 -24.22 20.62 -3.39
N PRO A 184 -22.90 20.65 -3.57
CA PRO A 184 -22.10 19.42 -3.70
C PRO A 184 -22.10 18.63 -2.39
N ASP A 185 -21.86 17.33 -2.50
CA ASP A 185 -21.58 16.50 -1.34
C ASP A 185 -20.25 16.91 -0.72
N SER A 186 -20.16 16.88 0.61
CA SER A 186 -18.96 17.38 1.29
C SER A 186 -18.61 16.59 2.54
N VAL A 187 -17.39 16.80 3.06
CA VAL A 187 -16.94 16.27 4.33
C VAL A 187 -16.13 17.34 5.08
N ASP A 188 -16.22 17.31 6.41
CA ASP A 188 -15.41 18.15 7.28
C ASP A 188 -13.99 17.56 7.38
N PRO A 189 -12.93 18.30 7.02
CA PRO A 189 -11.55 17.82 7.07
C PRO A 189 -11.13 17.40 8.48
N ARG A 190 -11.66 18.04 9.54
CA ARG A 190 -11.31 17.74 10.94
C ARG A 190 -11.75 16.34 11.34
N ILE A 191 -12.90 15.88 10.84
CA ILE A 191 -13.39 14.51 11.06
C ILE A 191 -12.42 13.49 10.45
N ILE A 192 -11.82 13.83 9.31
CA ILE A 192 -10.86 12.96 8.61
C ILE A 192 -9.52 12.94 9.34
N GLU A 193 -9.03 14.09 9.79
CA GLU A 193 -7.83 14.21 10.62
C GLU A 193 -7.94 13.33 11.88
N GLU A 194 -9.05 13.44 12.62
CA GLU A 194 -9.30 12.65 13.82
C GLU A 194 -9.41 11.15 13.53
N LYS A 195 -10.22 10.74 12.55
CA LYS A 195 -10.44 9.32 12.22
C LYS A 195 -9.18 8.64 11.69
N CYS A 196 -8.34 9.37 10.96
CA CYS A 196 -7.09 8.86 10.42
C CYS A 196 -5.91 9.02 11.40
N SER A 197 -6.07 9.80 12.48
CA SER A 197 -4.99 10.19 13.38
C SER A 197 -3.82 10.85 12.65
N ILE A 198 -4.13 11.74 11.69
CA ILE A 198 -3.16 12.49 10.89
C ILE A 198 -3.26 13.98 11.22
N ASN A 199 -2.16 14.71 10.99
CA ASN A 199 -2.18 16.17 11.12
C ASN A 199 -2.66 16.85 9.83
N HIS A 200 -2.94 18.15 9.92
CA HIS A 200 -3.40 18.96 8.80
C HIS A 200 -2.45 18.91 7.60
N GLU A 201 -1.14 19.05 7.82
CA GLU A 201 -0.14 19.02 6.74
C GLU A 201 -0.16 17.69 5.97
N GLU A 202 -0.35 16.57 6.68
CA GLU A 202 -0.47 15.25 6.06
C GLU A 202 -1.75 15.09 5.24
N LEU A 203 -2.89 15.57 5.76
CA LEU A 203 -4.14 15.61 5.00
C LEU A 203 -3.98 16.45 3.72
N GLU A 204 -3.38 17.63 3.84
CA GLU A 204 -3.16 18.56 2.71
C GLU A 204 -2.33 17.92 1.58
N ARG A 205 -1.31 17.10 1.91
CA ARG A 205 -0.53 16.35 0.90
C ARG A 205 -1.40 15.40 0.10
N HIS A 206 -2.37 14.74 0.73
CA HIS A 206 -3.31 13.86 0.02
C HIS A 206 -4.34 14.65 -0.79
N LEU A 207 -4.85 15.76 -0.26
CA LEU A 207 -5.83 16.61 -0.94
C LEU A 207 -5.29 17.20 -2.24
N VAL A 208 -4.00 17.58 -2.28
CA VAL A 208 -3.34 18.03 -3.52
C VAL A 208 -3.41 16.97 -4.63
N LEU A 209 -3.27 15.69 -4.29
CA LEU A 209 -3.35 14.60 -5.26
C LEU A 209 -4.80 14.36 -5.71
N LEU A 210 -5.74 14.37 -4.78
CA LEU A 210 -7.16 14.18 -5.06
C LEU A 210 -7.76 15.31 -5.93
N GLU A 211 -7.32 16.55 -5.70
CA GLU A 211 -7.68 17.69 -6.54
C GLU A 211 -7.12 17.59 -7.95
N LYS A 212 -5.84 17.20 -8.09
CA LYS A 212 -5.22 16.96 -9.40
C LYS A 212 -5.94 15.86 -10.17
N ALA A 213 -6.37 14.80 -9.47
CA ALA A 213 -7.19 13.73 -10.02
C ALA A 213 -8.65 14.13 -10.27
N ARG A 214 -9.06 15.37 -9.93
CA ARG A 214 -10.43 15.88 -10.08
C ARG A 214 -11.48 15.00 -9.38
N LEU A 215 -11.20 14.64 -8.12
CA LEU A 215 -12.13 13.88 -7.27
C LEU A 215 -12.82 14.74 -6.19
N CYS A 216 -12.12 15.75 -5.68
CA CYS A 216 -12.67 16.70 -4.72
C CYS A 216 -11.97 18.06 -4.84
N SER A 217 -12.51 19.07 -4.17
CA SER A 217 -11.89 20.38 -3.96
C SER A 217 -12.01 20.84 -2.53
N ARG A 218 -10.95 21.46 -2.02
CA ARG A 218 -11.02 22.25 -0.78
C ARG A 218 -11.82 23.52 -1.04
N VAL A 219 -12.79 23.80 -0.18
CA VAL A 219 -13.55 25.04 -0.21
C VAL A 219 -13.34 25.79 1.09
N ASN A 220 -12.59 26.88 0.99
CA ASN A 220 -12.50 27.90 2.03
C ASN A 220 -13.51 28.98 1.68
N ILE A 221 -14.75 28.82 2.15
CA ILE A 221 -15.71 29.92 2.09
C ILE A 221 -15.24 30.97 3.12
N ARG A 222 -15.52 32.25 2.83
CA ARG A 222 -15.11 33.46 3.58
C ARG A 222 -15.13 33.27 5.11
N ASP A 223 -14.33 34.07 5.83
CA ASP A 223 -14.04 34.18 7.29
C ASP A 223 -15.00 33.60 8.38
N TYR A 224 -16.22 33.15 8.06
CA TYR A 224 -17.25 32.66 8.97
C TYR A 224 -17.79 31.25 8.67
N GLU A 225 -17.31 30.57 7.63
CA GLU A 225 -17.72 29.20 7.32
C GLU A 225 -16.62 28.18 7.64
N ASP A 226 -17.02 27.03 8.17
CA ASP A 226 -16.10 25.94 8.47
C ASP A 226 -15.48 25.42 7.16
N PRO A 227 -14.18 25.05 7.16
CA PRO A 227 -13.54 24.48 5.98
C PRO A 227 -14.25 23.18 5.58
N THR A 228 -14.50 23.00 4.29
CA THR A 228 -15.12 21.78 3.75
C THR A 228 -14.30 21.24 2.58
N ILE A 229 -14.41 19.92 2.40
CA ILE A 229 -13.94 19.26 1.19
C ILE A 229 -15.16 18.82 0.40
N GLU A 230 -15.34 19.38 -0.79
CA GLU A 230 -16.47 19.09 -1.68
C GLU A 230 -16.07 18.06 -2.73
N PHE A 231 -16.93 17.07 -2.98
CA PHE A 231 -16.68 16.06 -4.01
C PHE A 231 -17.19 16.55 -5.37
N TYR A 232 -16.40 16.31 -6.41
CA TYR A 232 -16.85 16.63 -7.77
C TYR A 232 -17.91 15.63 -8.23
N ASN A 233 -18.95 16.16 -8.90
CA ASN A 233 -19.87 15.34 -9.67
C ASN A 233 -19.19 14.88 -10.97
N THR A 234 -19.71 13.82 -11.59
CA THR A 234 -19.24 13.38 -12.91
C THR A 234 -19.72 14.35 -14.01
N LYS A 235 -19.38 14.09 -15.29
CA LYS A 235 -19.78 14.99 -16.39
C LYS A 235 -21.30 15.04 -16.59
N THR A 236 -21.99 13.96 -16.24
CA THR A 236 -23.46 13.89 -16.24
C THR A 236 -24.10 14.49 -14.98
N ASP A 237 -23.33 15.24 -14.18
CA ASP A 237 -23.74 15.77 -12.86
C ASP A 237 -24.11 14.68 -11.84
N TRP A 238 -23.64 13.45 -12.10
CA TRP A 238 -23.99 12.30 -11.28
C TRP A 238 -23.13 12.26 -10.00
N ARG A 239 -23.81 12.09 -8.87
CA ARG A 239 -23.22 12.05 -7.52
C ARG A 239 -22.73 10.64 -7.19
N LEU A 240 -21.74 10.16 -7.95
CA LEU A 240 -21.29 8.77 -7.93
C LEU A 240 -21.03 8.21 -6.51
N LEU A 241 -20.28 8.91 -5.64
CA LEU A 241 -19.97 8.41 -4.30
C LEU A 241 -21.21 8.23 -3.41
N ARG A 242 -22.18 9.13 -3.51
CA ARG A 242 -23.46 9.04 -2.78
C ARG A 242 -24.24 7.80 -3.22
N GLU A 243 -24.24 7.54 -4.52
CA GLU A 243 -25.00 6.42 -5.09
C GLU A 243 -24.30 5.08 -4.86
N LEU A 244 -22.97 5.02 -4.96
CA LEU A 244 -22.20 3.84 -4.56
C LEU A 244 -22.41 3.51 -3.07
N ASN A 245 -22.44 4.52 -2.19
CA ASN A 245 -22.80 4.32 -0.78
C ASN A 245 -24.20 3.72 -0.63
N SER A 246 -25.18 4.26 -1.35
CA SER A 246 -26.57 3.78 -1.32
C SER A 246 -26.68 2.34 -1.86
N PHE A 247 -25.95 2.05 -2.94
CA PHE A 247 -25.84 0.72 -3.52
C PHE A 247 -25.24 -0.29 -2.53
N CYS A 248 -24.11 0.03 -1.90
CA CYS A 248 -23.44 -0.82 -0.93
C CYS A 248 -24.38 -1.17 0.24
N ASN A 249 -25.11 -0.19 0.75
CA ASN A 249 -26.08 -0.38 1.83
C ASN A 249 -27.22 -1.36 1.48
N LEU A 250 -27.58 -1.48 0.19
CA LEU A 250 -28.67 -2.34 -0.27
C LEU A 250 -28.20 -3.72 -0.79
N SER A 251 -26.99 -3.79 -1.33
CA SER A 251 -26.44 -5.00 -1.96
C SER A 251 -25.61 -5.87 -1.00
N GLY A 252 -25.12 -5.31 0.12
CA GLY A 252 -24.17 -5.97 1.01
C GLY A 252 -22.71 -5.88 0.56
N ASN A 253 -22.47 -5.23 -0.58
CA ASN A 253 -21.15 -4.83 -1.07
C ASN A 253 -20.55 -3.69 -0.23
N THR A 254 -19.26 -3.39 -0.44
CA THR A 254 -18.54 -2.35 0.29
C THR A 254 -17.89 -1.34 -0.65
N LEU A 255 -17.74 -0.10 -0.17
CA LEU A 255 -16.99 0.92 -0.91
C LEU A 255 -15.52 0.56 -1.14
N ASP A 256 -14.96 -0.33 -0.32
CA ASP A 256 -13.59 -0.82 -0.44
C ASP A 256 -13.39 -1.52 -1.81
N GLU A 257 -14.39 -2.27 -2.28
CA GLU A 257 -14.35 -2.95 -3.58
C GLU A 257 -14.19 -1.95 -4.74
N PHE A 258 -14.88 -0.81 -4.66
CA PHE A 258 -14.80 0.24 -5.69
C PHE A 258 -13.56 1.13 -5.56
N LEU A 259 -13.24 1.57 -4.34
CA LEU A 259 -12.23 2.61 -4.11
C LEU A 259 -10.84 2.07 -3.82
N LEU A 260 -10.69 0.81 -3.41
CA LEU A 260 -9.41 0.16 -3.14
C LEU A 260 -9.10 -0.95 -4.15
N ASP A 261 -10.06 -1.84 -4.37
CA ASP A 261 -9.89 -2.98 -5.28
C ASP A 261 -10.13 -2.61 -6.75
N LEU A 262 -10.73 -1.43 -6.99
CA LEU A 262 -11.04 -0.89 -8.32
C LEU A 262 -11.92 -1.82 -9.17
N ASP A 263 -12.77 -2.61 -8.51
CA ASP A 263 -13.72 -3.50 -9.16
C ASP A 263 -15.08 -2.84 -9.31
N PHE A 264 -15.34 -2.29 -10.50
CA PHE A 264 -16.62 -1.71 -10.86
C PHE A 264 -17.53 -2.69 -11.60
N SER A 265 -17.06 -3.88 -11.96
CA SER A 265 -17.90 -4.93 -12.57
C SER A 265 -18.99 -5.43 -11.63
N ILE A 266 -18.86 -5.14 -10.34
CA ILE A 266 -19.88 -5.36 -9.31
C ILE A 266 -21.24 -4.71 -9.65
N LEU A 267 -21.24 -3.66 -10.48
CA LEU A 267 -22.44 -2.95 -10.94
C LEU A 267 -23.15 -3.68 -12.09
N ASP A 268 -22.49 -4.65 -12.72
CA ASP A 268 -23.08 -5.50 -13.74
C ASP A 268 -24.16 -6.39 -13.09
N ASP A 269 -25.23 -6.69 -13.83
CA ASP A 269 -26.04 -7.87 -13.56
C ASP A 269 -25.34 -9.16 -14.05
N ASN A 270 -25.75 -10.30 -13.48
CA ASN A 270 -25.27 -11.62 -13.91
C ASN A 270 -25.83 -12.02 -15.29
#